data_AF-A0A4Y8KCT2-F1
#
_entry.id   AF-A0A4Y8KCT2-F1
#
_cell.length_a   1.000
_cell.length_b   1.000
_cell.length_c   1.000
_cell.angle_alpha   90.00
_cell.angle_beta   90.00
_cell.angle_gamma   90.00
#
_symmetry.space_group_name_H-M   'P 1'
#
loop_
_entity.id
_entity.type
_entity.pdbx_description
1 polymer ?
#
loop_
_entity_poly.entity_id
_entity_poly.type
_entity_poly.pdbx_seq_one_letter_code
_entity_poly.pdbx_strand_id
1 'polypeptide(L)'
;MDGLLIGYARVSTEEQDHTAQQNALARLGVRSSLIYTDHGLTGTNRARPGLREALAACRPGDTLVVAKLDRLARSLRDAKDIIDELTAKDVKLSIGGAVHDPNDPVGRLLFNVLAMVAEFESDLIRARTREGMQVAKAKGRLRGKQPKLSVAQQKHLLEVHTAGLPHSPAPGTRVANCADHTCP
;
A
#
# COMPACT_ATOMS: atom_id res chain seq x y z
N MET A 1 -5.09 -27.66 -21.32
CA MET A 1 -5.47 -27.82 -19.90
C MET A 1 -5.79 -26.44 -19.41
N ASP A 2 -7.05 -26.17 -19.11
CA ASP A 2 -7.50 -24.83 -18.74
C ASP A 2 -7.05 -24.55 -17.31
N GLY A 3 -6.11 -23.61 -17.17
CA GLY A 3 -5.66 -23.13 -15.87
C GLY A 3 -6.80 -22.44 -15.11
N LEU A 4 -6.72 -22.45 -13.79
CA LEU A 4 -7.71 -21.80 -12.94
C LEU A 4 -7.59 -20.28 -13.03
N LEU A 5 -8.73 -19.60 -12.98
CA LEU A 5 -8.81 -18.15 -12.85
C LEU A 5 -8.85 -17.77 -11.37
N ILE A 6 -7.85 -17.01 -10.94
CA ILE A 6 -7.70 -16.55 -9.55
C ILE A 6 -7.89 -15.05 -9.52
N GLY A 7 -8.83 -14.55 -8.74
CA GLY A 7 -9.17 -13.13 -8.71
C GLY A 7 -8.43 -12.41 -7.59
N TYR A 8 -7.98 -11.19 -7.88
CA TYR A 8 -7.55 -10.27 -6.84
C TYR A 8 -8.28 -8.93 -6.92
N ALA A 9 -8.78 -8.47 -5.77
CA ALA A 9 -9.48 -7.20 -5.62
C ALA A 9 -8.89 -6.38 -4.47
N ARG A 10 -8.84 -5.06 -4.66
CA ARG A 10 -8.40 -4.10 -3.63
C ARG A 10 -9.49 -3.07 -3.44
N VAL A 11 -10.16 -3.17 -2.30
CA VAL A 11 -11.42 -2.48 -2.02
C VAL A 11 -11.20 -1.44 -0.94
N SER A 12 -11.72 -0.22 -1.12
CA SER A 12 -11.77 0.77 -0.05
C SER A 12 -12.83 0.38 0.98
N THR A 13 -12.95 1.13 2.08
CA THR A 13 -14.01 0.93 3.10
C THR A 13 -15.43 1.18 2.58
N GLU A 14 -15.61 1.64 1.34
CA GLU A 14 -16.93 1.81 0.75
C GLU A 14 -17.46 0.46 0.26
N GLU A 15 -18.52 -0.04 0.90
CA GLU A 15 -19.22 -1.29 0.52
C GLU A 15 -19.66 -1.30 -0.95
N GLN A 16 -19.88 -0.11 -1.54
CA GLN A 16 -20.22 0.06 -2.94
C GLN A 16 -19.06 -0.27 -3.90
N ASP A 17 -17.81 0.09 -3.58
CA ASP A 17 -16.63 -0.24 -4.42
C ASP A 17 -16.32 -1.74 -4.34
N HIS A 18 -16.54 -2.35 -3.17
CA HIS A 18 -16.35 -3.78 -2.94
C HIS A 18 -17.22 -4.64 -3.86
N THR A 19 -18.53 -4.36 -3.87
CA THR A 19 -19.50 -5.12 -4.67
C THR A 19 -19.25 -4.94 -6.17
N ALA A 20 -18.87 -3.73 -6.59
CA ALA A 20 -18.55 -3.44 -7.99
C ALA A 20 -17.33 -4.23 -8.50
N GLN A 21 -16.27 -4.35 -7.71
CA GLN A 21 -15.07 -5.12 -8.08
C GLN A 21 -15.33 -6.63 -8.12
N GLN A 22 -16.04 -7.17 -7.13
CA GLN A 22 -16.38 -8.60 -7.15
C GLN A 22 -17.24 -8.96 -8.35
N ASN A 23 -18.23 -8.11 -8.68
CA ASN A 23 -19.05 -8.29 -9.88
C ASN A 23 -18.24 -8.15 -11.17
N ALA A 24 -17.20 -7.31 -11.21
CA ALA A 24 -16.30 -7.23 -12.35
C ALA A 24 -15.50 -8.53 -12.51
N LEU A 25 -14.92 -9.07 -11.44
CA LEU A 25 -14.17 -10.33 -11.46
C LEU A 25 -15.06 -11.54 -11.80
N ALA A 26 -16.27 -11.59 -11.27
CA ALA A 26 -17.25 -12.63 -11.60
C ALA A 26 -17.61 -12.61 -13.09
N ARG A 27 -17.79 -11.42 -13.69
CA ARG A 27 -18.01 -11.26 -15.14
C ARG A 27 -16.82 -11.71 -15.98
N LEU A 28 -15.61 -11.71 -15.43
CA LEU A 28 -14.40 -12.23 -16.06
C LEU A 28 -14.24 -13.75 -15.87
N GLY A 29 -15.22 -14.43 -15.29
CA GLY A 29 -15.21 -15.90 -15.12
C GLY A 29 -14.50 -16.38 -13.86
N VAL A 30 -14.08 -15.49 -12.96
CA VAL A 30 -13.47 -15.87 -11.69
C VAL A 30 -14.52 -16.41 -10.74
N ARG A 31 -14.27 -17.60 -10.17
CA ARG A 31 -15.13 -18.17 -9.12
C ARG A 31 -15.00 -17.35 -7.84
N SER A 32 -16.11 -17.05 -7.17
CA SER A 32 -16.14 -16.28 -5.92
C SER A 32 -15.24 -16.85 -4.82
N SER A 33 -15.08 -18.18 -4.76
CA SER A 33 -14.19 -18.86 -3.81
C SER A 33 -12.69 -18.66 -4.08
N LEU A 34 -12.33 -18.15 -5.26
CA LEU A 34 -10.95 -17.86 -5.66
C LEU A 34 -10.69 -16.35 -5.78
N ILE A 35 -11.56 -15.51 -5.21
CA ILE A 35 -11.36 -14.06 -5.14
C ILE A 35 -10.72 -13.73 -3.80
N TYR A 36 -9.49 -13.21 -3.87
CA TYR A 36 -8.75 -12.70 -2.73
C TYR A 36 -8.89 -11.18 -2.66
N THR A 37 -9.08 -10.65 -1.46
CA THR A 37 -9.43 -9.24 -1.27
C THR A 37 -8.54 -8.58 -0.24
N ASP A 38 -8.01 -7.39 -0.54
CA ASP A 38 -7.34 -6.53 0.43
C ASP A 38 -8.18 -5.28 0.73
N HIS A 39 -8.44 -5.02 2.01
CA HIS A 39 -9.13 -3.81 2.46
C HIS A 39 -8.18 -2.62 2.60
N GLY A 40 -8.47 -1.56 1.86
CA GLY A 40 -7.72 -0.31 1.79
C GLY A 40 -8.11 0.66 2.90
N LEU A 41 -7.61 0.43 4.11
CA LEU A 41 -7.52 1.48 5.13
C LEU A 41 -6.07 1.97 5.17
N THR A 42 -5.90 3.23 4.78
CA THR A 42 -4.67 4.04 4.87
C THR A 42 -3.57 3.66 3.86
N GLY A 43 -3.00 4.67 3.19
CA GLY A 43 -1.85 4.54 2.28
C GLY A 43 -0.57 3.95 2.91
N THR A 44 -0.65 3.51 4.16
CA THR A 44 0.39 2.92 4.99
C THR A 44 0.31 1.39 5.12
N ASN A 45 -0.82 0.74 4.83
CA ASN A 45 -0.88 -0.73 4.96
C ASN A 45 -0.18 -1.39 3.77
N ARG A 46 1.13 -1.63 3.91
CA ARG A 46 1.99 -2.26 2.89
C ARG A 46 1.80 -3.78 2.79
N ALA A 47 1.22 -4.41 3.80
CA ALA A 47 1.35 -5.85 4.00
C ALA A 47 0.56 -6.75 3.02
N ARG A 48 -0.39 -6.18 2.25
CA ARG A 48 -1.20 -6.84 1.20
C ARG A 48 -1.36 -8.37 1.36
N PRO A 49 -1.90 -8.85 2.49
CA PRO A 49 -2.00 -10.27 2.76
C PRO A 49 -2.85 -10.98 1.69
N GLY A 50 -3.91 -10.34 1.18
CA GLY A 50 -4.78 -10.91 0.15
C GLY A 50 -4.06 -11.13 -1.17
N LEU A 51 -3.21 -10.19 -1.62
CA LEU A 51 -2.39 -10.41 -2.82
C LEU A 51 -1.46 -11.61 -2.63
N ARG A 52 -0.81 -11.70 -1.46
CA ARG A 52 0.15 -12.76 -1.18
C ARG A 52 -0.51 -14.14 -1.15
N GLU A 53 -1.72 -14.23 -0.61
CA GLU A 53 -2.54 -15.44 -0.64
C GLU A 53 -2.95 -15.81 -2.07
N ALA A 54 -3.36 -14.83 -2.89
CA ALA A 54 -3.66 -15.06 -4.31
C ALA A 54 -2.45 -15.61 -5.07
N LEU A 55 -1.27 -15.00 -4.89
CA LEU A 55 -0.01 -15.42 -5.51
C LEU A 55 0.45 -16.80 -5.03
N ALA A 56 0.12 -17.19 -3.80
CA ALA A 56 0.41 -18.51 -3.25
C ALA A 56 -0.57 -19.58 -3.74
N ALA A 57 -1.81 -19.20 -4.05
CA ALA A 57 -2.81 -20.10 -4.61
C ALA A 57 -2.58 -20.42 -6.09
N CYS A 58 -1.89 -19.54 -6.83
CA CYS A 58 -1.56 -19.72 -8.24
C CYS A 58 -0.59 -20.89 -8.46
N ARG A 59 -0.90 -21.72 -9.45
CA ARG A 59 -0.07 -22.82 -9.94
C ARG A 59 0.37 -22.57 -11.38
N PRO A 60 1.43 -23.25 -11.87
CA PRO A 60 1.82 -23.18 -13.28
C PRO A 60 0.63 -23.45 -14.21
N GLY A 61 0.44 -22.57 -15.19
CA GLY A 61 -0.68 -22.59 -16.15
C GLY A 61 -1.92 -21.80 -15.72
N ASP A 62 -2.03 -21.39 -14.45
CA ASP A 62 -3.15 -20.58 -13.97
C ASP A 62 -3.08 -19.13 -14.49
N THR A 63 -4.18 -18.39 -14.30
CA THR A 63 -4.23 -16.96 -14.63
C THR A 63 -4.71 -16.15 -13.43
N LEU A 64 -3.88 -15.20 -13.00
CA LEU A 64 -4.27 -14.17 -12.05
C LEU A 64 -5.09 -13.10 -12.80
N VAL A 65 -6.33 -12.87 -12.37
CA VAL A 65 -7.27 -11.93 -12.97
C VAL A 65 -7.47 -10.74 -12.03
N VAL A 66 -7.30 -9.56 -12.58
CA VAL A 66 -7.58 -8.29 -11.91
C VAL A 66 -8.49 -7.42 -12.75
N ALA A 67 -9.38 -6.67 -12.12
CA ALA A 67 -10.29 -5.79 -12.85
C ALA A 67 -9.54 -4.62 -13.53
N LYS A 68 -8.55 -4.04 -12.85
CA LYS A 68 -7.74 -2.92 -13.33
C LYS A 68 -6.33 -2.93 -12.72
N LEU A 69 -5.36 -2.33 -13.42
CA LEU A 69 -3.97 -2.30 -12.99
C LEU A 69 -3.74 -1.47 -11.71
N ASP A 70 -4.46 -0.36 -11.51
CA ASP A 70 -4.38 0.48 -10.31
C ASP A 70 -4.81 -0.26 -9.02
N ARG A 71 -5.57 -1.34 -9.17
CA ARG A 71 -6.00 -2.22 -8.08
C ARG A 71 -4.97 -3.30 -7.80
N LEU A 72 -4.20 -3.72 -8.79
CA LEU A 72 -3.10 -4.68 -8.64
C LEU A 72 -1.82 -4.05 -8.11
N ALA A 73 -1.45 -2.84 -8.52
CA ALA A 73 -0.14 -2.27 -8.17
C ALA A 73 -0.24 -0.82 -7.71
N ARG A 74 0.73 -0.40 -6.88
CA ARG A 74 0.82 0.98 -6.37
C ARG A 74 1.86 1.83 -7.11
N SER A 75 2.73 1.20 -7.87
CA SER A 75 3.75 1.85 -8.69
C SER A 75 4.15 0.94 -9.86
N LEU A 76 4.90 1.48 -10.82
CA LEU A 76 5.49 0.70 -11.90
C LEU A 76 6.37 -0.44 -11.37
N ARG A 77 7.22 -0.12 -10.40
CA ARG A 77 8.12 -1.09 -9.77
C ARG A 77 7.32 -2.23 -9.13
N ASP A 78 6.30 -1.90 -8.33
CA ASP A 78 5.42 -2.90 -7.69
C ASP A 78 4.74 -3.78 -8.73
N ALA A 79 4.25 -3.18 -9.82
CA ALA A 79 3.62 -3.91 -10.91
C ALA A 79 4.61 -4.86 -11.63
N LYS A 80 5.83 -4.40 -11.88
CA LYS A 80 6.90 -5.19 -12.49
C LYS A 80 7.32 -6.35 -11.59
N ASP A 81 7.51 -6.11 -10.30
CA ASP A 81 7.89 -7.14 -9.33
C ASP A 81 6.83 -8.26 -9.28
N ILE A 82 5.53 -7.90 -9.32
CA ILE A 82 4.42 -8.87 -9.40
C ILE A 82 4.46 -9.66 -10.72
N ILE A 83 4.66 -8.99 -11.85
CA ILE A 83 4.73 -9.66 -13.16
C ILE A 83 5.92 -10.62 -13.23
N ASP A 84 7.09 -10.21 -12.71
CA ASP A 84 8.29 -11.04 -12.65
C ASP A 84 8.03 -12.29 -11.78
N GLU A 85 7.35 -12.14 -10.63
CA GLU A 85 6.95 -13.28 -9.78
C GLU A 85 5.97 -14.23 -10.49
N LEU A 86 4.95 -13.69 -11.17
CA LEU A 86 3.98 -14.50 -11.92
C LEU A 86 4.65 -15.25 -13.08
N THR A 87 5.53 -14.57 -13.81
CA THR A 87 6.28 -15.16 -14.92
C THR A 87 7.19 -16.29 -14.43
N ALA A 88 7.87 -16.10 -13.29
CA ALA A 88 8.70 -17.14 -12.68
C ALA A 88 7.89 -18.39 -12.25
N LYS A 89 6.60 -18.23 -11.96
CA LYS A 89 5.68 -19.33 -11.60
C LYS A 89 4.92 -19.91 -12.80
N ASP A 90 5.18 -19.45 -14.02
CA ASP A 90 4.43 -19.79 -15.24
C ASP A 90 2.92 -19.49 -15.11
N VAL A 91 2.59 -18.36 -14.47
CA VAL A 91 1.23 -17.87 -14.25
C VAL A 91 0.99 -16.66 -15.15
N LYS A 92 -0.16 -16.63 -15.83
CA LYS A 92 -0.54 -15.50 -16.68
C LYS A 92 -1.21 -14.40 -15.87
N LEU A 93 -1.08 -13.15 -16.32
CA LEU A 93 -1.81 -12.03 -15.74
C LEU A 93 -2.94 -11.63 -16.70
N SER A 94 -4.15 -11.40 -16.21
CA SER A 94 -5.27 -10.86 -16.98
C SER A 94 -5.77 -9.58 -16.33
N ILE A 95 -5.82 -8.49 -17.10
CA ILE A 95 -6.23 -7.17 -16.64
C ILE A 95 -7.49 -6.77 -17.40
N GLY A 96 -8.61 -6.64 -16.69
CA GLY A 96 -9.89 -6.26 -17.29
C GLY A 96 -10.40 -7.25 -18.36
N GLY A 97 -9.91 -8.49 -18.34
CA GLY A 97 -10.21 -9.52 -19.34
C GLY A 97 -9.20 -9.66 -20.47
N ALA A 98 -8.23 -8.75 -20.58
CA ALA A 98 -7.12 -8.89 -21.52
C ALA A 98 -5.97 -9.65 -20.85
N VAL A 99 -5.60 -10.81 -21.41
CA VAL A 99 -4.43 -11.56 -20.95
C VAL A 99 -3.18 -10.78 -21.36
N HIS A 100 -2.40 -10.37 -20.36
CA HIS A 100 -1.08 -9.80 -20.54
C HIS A 100 -0.10 -10.91 -20.87
N ASP A 101 0.57 -10.77 -22.02
CA ASP A 101 1.72 -11.59 -22.37
C ASP A 101 3.02 -10.84 -22.00
N PRO A 102 3.81 -11.34 -21.04
CA PRO A 102 5.10 -10.75 -20.68
C PRO A 102 6.12 -10.74 -21.83
N ASN A 103 5.90 -11.52 -22.89
CA ASN A 103 6.74 -11.59 -24.08
C ASN A 103 6.25 -10.69 -25.22
N ASP A 104 5.08 -10.06 -25.08
CA ASP A 104 4.59 -9.11 -26.09
C ASP A 104 5.31 -7.76 -25.96
N PRO A 105 6.14 -7.36 -26.94
CA PRO A 105 6.84 -6.08 -26.90
C PRO A 105 5.88 -4.88 -26.89
N VAL A 106 4.67 -5.00 -27.45
CA VAL A 106 3.65 -3.94 -27.43
C VAL A 106 3.03 -3.83 -26.04
N GLY A 107 2.68 -4.95 -25.42
CA GLY A 107 2.22 -5.03 -24.03
C GLY A 107 3.24 -4.46 -23.04
N ARG A 108 4.54 -4.75 -23.22
CA ARG A 108 5.62 -4.16 -22.41
C ARG A 108 5.71 -2.64 -22.57
N LEU A 109 5.65 -2.14 -23.82
CA LEU A 109 5.72 -0.70 -24.08
C LEU A 109 4.53 0.03 -23.43
N LEU A 110 3.31 -0.48 -23.64
CA LEU A 110 2.09 0.13 -23.10
C LEU A 110 2.11 0.13 -21.57
N PHE A 111 2.57 -0.96 -20.96
CA PHE A 111 2.74 -1.06 -19.52
C PHE A 111 3.72 -0.01 -18.97
N ASN A 112 4.88 0.13 -19.61
CA ASN A 112 5.88 1.13 -19.21
C ASN A 112 5.34 2.55 -19.34
N VAL A 113 4.60 2.87 -20.41
CA VAL A 113 3.97 4.19 -20.60
C VAL A 113 2.93 4.47 -19.52
N LEU A 114 2.00 3.54 -19.28
CA LEU A 114 0.96 3.71 -18.25
C LEU A 114 1.56 3.92 -16.87
N ALA A 115 2.64 3.21 -16.58
CA ALA A 115 3.25 3.27 -15.28
C ALA A 115 4.12 4.52 -15.09
N MET A 116 4.72 5.04 -16.18
CA MET A 116 5.37 6.36 -16.19
C MET A 116 4.36 7.49 -15.96
N VAL A 117 3.15 7.39 -16.53
CA VAL A 117 2.04 8.33 -16.27
C VAL A 117 1.61 8.29 -14.81
N ALA A 118 1.47 7.09 -14.22
CA ALA A 118 1.11 6.94 -12.81
C ALA A 118 2.17 7.52 -11.84
N GLU A 119 3.46 7.36 -12.15
CA GLU A 119 4.55 8.00 -11.41
C GLU A 119 4.49 9.52 -11.52
N PHE A 120 4.29 10.04 -12.75
CA PHE A 120 4.14 11.47 -12.99
C PHE A 120 2.98 12.08 -12.19
N GLU A 121 1.80 11.45 -12.19
CA GLU A 121 0.65 11.91 -11.40
C GLU A 121 0.95 11.92 -9.89
N SER A 122 1.59 10.87 -9.39
CA SER A 122 1.99 10.76 -7.98
C SER A 122 2.95 11.86 -7.56
N ASP A 123 3.94 12.16 -8.40
CA ASP A 123 4.91 13.23 -8.14
C ASP A 123 4.26 14.61 -8.21
N LEU A 124 3.29 14.81 -9.10
CA LEU A 124 2.55 16.06 -9.22
C LEU A 124 1.67 16.32 -7.98
N ILE A 125 1.04 15.28 -7.42
CA ILE A 125 0.31 15.36 -6.14
C ILE A 125 1.26 15.71 -4.98
N ARG A 126 2.42 15.06 -4.91
CA ARG A 126 3.45 15.34 -3.88
C ARG A 126 3.96 16.78 -3.99
N ALA A 127 4.23 17.26 -5.19
CA ALA A 127 4.68 18.63 -5.44
C ALA A 127 3.67 19.66 -4.91
N ARG A 128 2.39 19.51 -5.26
CA ARG A 128 1.31 20.37 -4.76
C ARG A 128 1.15 20.30 -3.24
N THR A 129 1.26 19.11 -2.66
CA THR A 129 1.17 18.95 -1.20
C THR A 129 2.32 19.65 -0.50
N ARG A 130 3.55 19.54 -1.04
CA ARG A 130 4.72 20.24 -0.52
C ARG A 130 4.56 21.75 -0.59
N GLU A 131 4.10 22.29 -1.71
CA GLU A 131 3.79 23.71 -1.87
C GLU A 131 2.70 24.17 -0.87
N GLY A 132 1.61 23.42 -0.75
CA GLY A 132 0.55 23.68 0.22
C GLY A 132 1.06 23.67 1.66
N MET A 133 1.94 22.72 2.02
CA MET A 133 2.60 22.66 3.32
C MET A 133 3.52 23.86 3.55
N GLN A 134 4.29 24.29 2.54
CA GLN A 134 5.14 25.49 2.67
C GLN A 134 4.31 26.75 2.92
N VAL A 135 3.21 26.92 2.18
CA VAL A 135 2.27 28.04 2.39
C VAL A 135 1.62 27.95 3.77
N ALA A 136 1.20 26.77 4.21
CA ALA A 136 0.62 26.57 5.54
C ALA A 136 1.64 26.81 6.67
N LYS A 137 2.91 26.45 6.46
CA LYS A 137 4.03 26.73 7.38
C LYS A 137 4.27 28.24 7.49
N ALA A 138 4.36 28.94 6.36
CA ALA A 138 4.54 30.39 6.31
C ALA A 138 3.37 31.15 6.97
N LYS A 139 2.14 30.63 6.85
CA LYS A 139 0.94 31.17 7.52
C LYS A 139 0.78 30.72 8.99
N GLY A 140 1.74 30.00 9.56
CA GLY A 140 1.70 29.52 10.95
C GLY A 140 0.60 28.50 11.27
N ARG A 141 -0.02 27.89 10.24
CA ARG A 141 -1.17 26.96 10.39
C ARG A 141 -0.77 25.51 10.65
N LEU A 142 0.49 25.16 10.39
CA LEU A 142 1.01 23.84 10.76
C LEU A 142 1.29 23.79 12.26
N ARG A 143 0.30 23.37 13.04
CA ARG A 143 0.53 22.92 14.41
C ARG A 143 1.18 21.55 14.31
N GLY A 144 2.47 21.48 14.68
CA GLY A 144 3.15 20.20 14.85
C GLY A 144 2.39 19.31 15.84
N LYS A 145 2.80 18.04 15.94
CA LYS A 145 2.24 17.11 16.92
C LYS A 145 2.33 17.76 18.30
N GLN A 146 1.19 18.01 18.95
CA GLN A 146 1.20 18.62 20.27
C GLN A 146 2.01 17.74 21.23
N PRO A 147 2.88 18.32 22.06
CA PRO A 147 3.61 17.57 23.07
C PRO A 147 2.61 16.76 23.90
N LYS A 148 2.84 15.45 24.02
CA LYS A 148 2.00 14.59 24.87
C LYS A 148 2.14 14.92 26.36
N LEU A 149 3.24 15.54 26.73
CA LEU A 149 3.58 15.92 28.09
C LEU A 149 3.33 17.41 28.27
N SER A 150 2.75 17.77 29.41
CA SER A 150 2.65 19.16 29.81
C SER A 150 4.02 19.73 30.19
N VAL A 151 4.15 21.05 30.20
CA VAL A 151 5.39 21.76 30.61
C VAL A 151 5.85 21.32 32.02
N ALA A 152 4.90 21.09 32.93
CA ALA A 152 5.18 20.61 34.28
C ALA A 152 5.75 19.17 34.28
N GLN A 153 5.22 18.28 33.44
CA GLN A 153 5.71 16.91 33.31
C GLN A 153 7.10 16.85 32.67
N GLN A 154 7.35 17.73 31.70
CA GLN A 154 8.67 17.83 31.05
C GLN A 154 9.74 18.34 32.03
N LYS A 155 9.40 19.35 32.86
CA LYS A 155 10.29 19.87 33.89
C LYS A 155 10.60 18.83 34.96
N HIS A 156 9.59 18.09 35.41
CA HIS A 156 9.77 17.01 36.39
C HIS A 156 10.66 15.87 35.85
N LEU A 157 10.48 15.47 34.59
CA LEU A 157 11.33 14.46 33.95
C LEU A 157 12.79 14.91 33.84
N LEU A 158 13.03 16.18 33.49
CA LEU A 158 14.36 16.77 33.46
C LEU A 158 15.01 16.78 34.85
N GLU A 159 14.27 17.21 35.87
CA GLU A 159 14.74 17.23 37.28
C GLU A 159 15.12 15.84 37.77
N VAL A 160 14.26 14.83 37.54
CA VAL A 160 14.51 13.44 37.94
C VAL A 160 15.72 12.84 37.21
N HIS A 161 15.90 13.16 35.92
CA HIS A 161 17.07 12.73 35.14
C HIS A 161 18.36 13.38 35.62
N THR A 162 18.37 14.69 35.88
CA THR A 162 19.54 15.40 36.40
C THR A 162 19.90 15.00 37.84
N ALA A 163 18.93 14.57 38.64
CA ALA A 163 19.14 14.12 40.02
C ALA A 163 19.66 12.67 40.13
N GLY A 164 19.82 11.95 39.01
CA GLY A 164 20.33 10.57 38.99
C GLY A 164 19.43 9.56 39.70
N LEU A 165 18.15 9.90 39.92
CA LEU A 165 17.20 9.03 40.62
C LEU A 165 16.68 7.94 39.67
N PRO A 166 16.67 6.66 40.07
CA PRO A 166 16.09 5.60 39.26
C PRO A 166 14.58 5.81 39.14
N HIS A 167 14.10 6.17 37.94
CA HIS A 167 12.67 6.24 37.67
C HIS A 167 12.14 4.84 37.31
N SER A 168 11.23 4.30 38.13
CA SER A 168 10.47 3.12 37.73
C SER A 168 9.34 3.57 36.80
N PRO A 169 9.17 2.98 35.60
CA PRO A 169 8.05 3.33 34.74
C PRO A 169 6.74 2.94 35.45
N ALA A 170 5.81 3.89 35.56
CA ALA A 170 4.49 3.64 36.13
C ALA A 170 3.81 2.44 35.44
N PRO A 171 3.13 1.55 36.18
CA PRO A 171 2.52 0.35 35.62
C PRO A 171 1.47 0.74 34.57
N GLY A 172 1.72 0.37 33.31
CA GLY A 172 0.88 0.71 32.16
C GLY A 172 1.55 1.62 31.11
N THR A 173 2.74 2.15 31.40
CA THR A 173 3.52 2.91 30.41
C THR A 173 4.50 1.97 29.71
N ARG A 174 4.20 1.56 28.47
CA ARG A 174 5.26 0.96 27.63
C ARG A 174 6.38 1.99 27.54
N VAL A 175 7.58 1.60 27.97
CA VAL A 175 8.81 2.35 27.71
C VAL A 175 8.88 2.51 26.20
N ALA A 176 8.49 3.68 25.70
CA ALA A 176 8.75 4.05 24.33
C ALA A 176 10.27 4.19 24.27
N ASN A 177 10.91 3.19 23.67
CA ASN A 177 12.31 3.22 23.35
C ASN A 177 12.49 4.38 22.36
N CYS A 178 12.74 5.59 22.87
CA CYS A 178 13.18 6.73 22.09
C CYS A 178 14.66 6.48 21.78
N ALA A 179 14.91 5.45 20.97
CA ALA A 179 16.17 5.30 20.27
C ALA A 179 16.18 6.37 19.17
N ASP A 180 17.07 7.33 19.38
CA ASP A 180 17.83 8.07 18.39
C ASP A 180 17.06 8.96 17.40
N HIS A 181 17.56 10.19 17.28
CA HIS A 181 17.15 11.25 16.35
C HIS A 181 16.02 12.16 16.81
N THR A 182 16.25 12.91 17.88
CA THR A 182 15.87 14.34 17.93
C THR A 182 16.52 15.04 19.12
N CYS A 183 17.75 15.50 18.93
CA CYS A 183 18.30 16.65 19.66
C CYS A 183 19.04 17.51 18.59
N PRO A 184 18.92 18.85 18.64
CA PRO A 184 19.47 19.76 17.63
C PRO A 184 21.00 19.71 17.53
#